data_AF-A0A084SL36-F1
#
_entry.id   AF-A0A084SL36-F1
#
_cell.length_a   1.000
_cell.length_b   1.000
_cell.length_c   1.000
_cell.angle_alpha   90.00
_cell.angle_beta   90.00
_cell.angle_gamma   90.00
#
_symmetry.space_group_name_H-M   'P 1'
#
loop_
_entity.id
_entity.type
_entity.pdbx_description
1 polymer ?
#
loop_
_entity_poly.entity_id
_entity_poly.type
_entity_poly.pdbx_seq_one_letter_code
_entity_poly.pdbx_strand_id
1 'polypeptide(L)'
;MPIHDAIIEAQKLIGRLWKEEQSPERERILECAGCILSFISATGQDYRFEDFRQSQDPGRPTRVEPSHLAPTEPGAAGSANIRELLARTRGFFAQLLAAPGATNDHGSIRLILDVVDYIILTGELVTLDEYMRRLEAGSPPPVIAAFDSQRAAADWLERAPEPPSRAFVLIGDQYHQAVYLRDINHRKVMPWPAMEYYLAELVQDVAPIAVASFVSSEMAESWLKEQTEPPNRAWVMIAGEFHLAVNHANVQRRALYPLSMADGYTINDEVEPEPSRPG
;
A
#
# COMPACT_ATOMS: atom_id res chain seq x y z
N MET A 1 7.39 -12.83 16.90
CA MET A 1 7.39 -12.85 15.41
C MET A 1 7.41 -11.40 14.95
N PRO A 2 8.31 -11.01 14.04
CA PRO A 2 8.31 -9.66 13.45
C PRO A 2 6.94 -9.32 12.86
N ILE A 3 6.53 -8.06 12.96
CA ILE A 3 5.20 -7.63 12.50
C ILE A 3 4.97 -7.90 11.01
N HIS A 4 6.02 -7.81 10.20
CA HIS A 4 5.98 -8.10 8.77
C HIS A 4 5.61 -9.56 8.47
N ASP A 5 6.24 -10.51 9.17
CA ASP A 5 5.93 -11.93 9.00
C ASP A 5 4.49 -12.24 9.46
N ALA A 6 4.03 -11.55 10.51
CA ALA A 6 2.65 -11.66 10.97
C ALA A 6 1.65 -11.20 9.88
N ILE A 7 1.93 -10.09 9.21
CA ILE A 7 1.11 -9.56 8.12
C ILE A 7 1.05 -10.58 6.97
N ILE A 8 2.18 -11.18 6.60
CA ILE A 8 2.23 -12.22 5.55
C ILE A 8 1.38 -13.44 5.94
N GLU A 9 1.48 -13.93 7.18
CA GLU A 9 0.66 -15.06 7.63
C GLU A 9 -0.83 -14.73 7.67
N ALA A 10 -1.20 -13.48 7.97
CA ALA A 10 -2.59 -13.02 7.87
C ALA A 10 -3.07 -12.93 6.42
N GLN A 11 -2.23 -12.47 5.48
CA GLN A 11 -2.53 -12.49 4.05
C GLN A 11 -2.71 -13.91 3.53
N LYS A 12 -1.87 -14.87 3.97
CA LYS A 12 -2.04 -16.30 3.63
C LYS A 12 -3.36 -16.87 4.15
N LEU A 13 -3.76 -16.50 5.37
CA LEU A 13 -5.08 -16.86 5.90
C LEU A 13 -6.20 -16.32 5.00
N ILE A 14 -6.16 -15.05 4.63
CA ILE A 14 -7.14 -14.44 3.73
C ILE A 14 -7.19 -15.20 2.40
N GLY A 15 -6.03 -15.53 1.81
CA GLY A 15 -5.95 -16.32 0.58
C GLY A 15 -6.54 -17.73 0.72
N ARG A 16 -6.41 -18.38 1.88
CA ARG A 16 -7.11 -19.66 2.13
C ARG A 16 -8.62 -19.47 2.22
N LEU A 17 -9.06 -18.47 2.98
CA LEU A 17 -10.49 -18.15 3.12
C LEU A 17 -11.11 -17.77 1.78
N TRP A 18 -10.35 -17.16 0.87
CA TRP A 18 -10.78 -16.78 -0.48
C TRP A 18 -11.09 -17.99 -1.37
N LYS A 19 -10.40 -19.12 -1.19
CA LYS A 19 -10.58 -20.34 -1.99
C LYS A 19 -11.88 -21.10 -1.67
N GLU A 20 -12.55 -20.76 -0.57
CA GLU A 20 -13.85 -21.31 -0.21
C GLU A 20 -14.97 -20.65 -1.05
N GLU A 21 -16.17 -21.23 -1.10
CA GLU A 21 -17.30 -20.59 -1.79
C GLU A 21 -17.69 -19.27 -1.08
N GLN A 22 -17.75 -18.18 -1.85
CA GLN A 22 -17.96 -16.82 -1.33
C GLN A 22 -19.32 -16.26 -1.74
N SER A 23 -19.97 -15.55 -0.81
CA SER A 23 -20.98 -14.56 -1.19
C SER A 23 -20.28 -13.26 -1.62
N PRO A 24 -20.93 -12.40 -2.42
CA PRO A 24 -20.37 -11.09 -2.79
C PRO A 24 -20.03 -10.21 -1.57
N GLU A 25 -20.74 -10.39 -0.47
CA GLU A 25 -20.44 -9.71 0.79
C GLU A 25 -19.14 -10.22 1.42
N ARG A 26 -18.92 -11.54 1.41
CA ARG A 26 -17.71 -12.15 1.98
C ARG A 26 -16.47 -11.78 1.15
N GLU A 27 -16.59 -11.74 -0.18
CA GLU A 27 -15.55 -11.25 -1.08
C GLU A 27 -15.08 -9.85 -0.68
N ARG A 28 -16.03 -8.90 -0.58
CA ARG A 28 -15.74 -7.50 -0.22
C ARG A 28 -15.10 -7.35 1.18
N ILE A 29 -15.46 -8.22 2.12
CA ILE A 29 -14.85 -8.28 3.45
C ILE A 29 -13.39 -8.76 3.37
N LEU A 30 -13.13 -9.82 2.59
CA LEU A 30 -11.78 -10.36 2.44
C LEU A 30 -10.87 -9.40 1.66
N GLU A 31 -11.40 -8.71 0.64
CA GLU A 31 -10.70 -7.62 -0.05
C GLU A 31 -10.32 -6.51 0.93
N CYS A 32 -11.28 -6.06 1.75
CA CYS A 32 -11.03 -5.06 2.77
C CYS A 32 -9.92 -5.51 3.74
N ALA A 33 -9.97 -6.76 4.21
CA ALA A 33 -8.95 -7.32 5.10
C ALA A 33 -7.55 -7.36 4.45
N GLY A 34 -7.46 -7.72 3.17
CA GLY A 34 -6.22 -7.65 2.41
C GLY A 34 -5.71 -6.22 2.27
N CYS A 35 -6.60 -5.30 1.91
CA CYS A 35 -6.29 -3.88 1.74
C CYS A 35 -5.77 -3.23 3.02
N ILE A 36 -6.41 -3.46 4.18
CA ILE A 36 -5.95 -2.84 5.44
C ILE A 36 -4.57 -3.36 5.88
N LEU A 37 -4.25 -4.63 5.60
CA LEU A 37 -2.93 -5.18 5.88
C LEU A 37 -1.88 -4.56 4.97
N SER A 38 -2.16 -4.49 3.66
CA SER A 38 -1.28 -3.85 2.68
C SER A 38 -1.10 -2.35 2.96
N PHE A 39 -2.14 -1.68 3.45
CA PHE A 39 -2.10 -0.26 3.82
C PHE A 39 -1.02 0.02 4.89
N ILE A 40 -0.92 -0.80 5.94
CA ILE A 40 0.08 -0.63 7.00
C ILE A 40 1.50 -0.65 6.42
N SER A 41 1.84 -1.66 5.62
CA SER A 41 3.18 -1.78 5.05
C SER A 41 3.44 -0.76 3.93
N ALA A 42 2.45 -0.47 3.08
CA ALA A 42 2.58 0.50 1.99
C ALA A 42 2.80 1.93 2.49
N THR A 43 2.26 2.26 3.66
CA THR A 43 2.47 3.56 4.32
C THR A 43 3.65 3.54 5.31
N GLY A 44 4.33 2.40 5.46
CA GLY A 44 5.50 2.23 6.34
C GLY A 44 5.17 2.27 7.84
N GLN A 45 3.92 2.02 8.21
CA GLN A 45 3.40 2.15 9.57
C GLN A 45 3.62 0.90 10.44
N ASP A 46 4.41 -0.08 9.98
CA ASP A 46 4.62 -1.38 10.62
C ASP A 46 4.97 -1.24 12.11
N TYR A 47 5.91 -0.35 12.47
CA TYR A 47 6.30 -0.14 13.87
C TYR A 47 5.30 0.67 14.69
N ARG A 48 4.59 1.63 14.08
CA ARG A 48 3.52 2.37 14.77
C ARG A 48 2.37 1.42 15.11
N PHE A 49 2.04 0.53 14.18
CA PHE A 49 1.07 -0.52 14.41
C PHE A 49 1.54 -1.51 15.48
N GLU A 50 2.81 -1.94 15.44
CA GLU A 50 3.37 -2.80 16.48
C GLU A 50 3.32 -2.16 17.87
N ASP A 51 3.69 -0.88 18.00
CA ASP A 51 3.61 -0.14 19.25
C ASP A 51 2.17 0.01 19.75
N PHE A 52 1.23 0.27 18.84
CA PHE A 52 -0.20 0.27 19.17
C PHE A 52 -0.64 -1.08 19.74
N ARG A 53 -0.31 -2.20 19.10
CA ARG A 53 -0.65 -3.54 19.60
C ARG A 53 -0.08 -3.80 20.99
N GLN A 54 1.18 -3.43 21.20
CA GLN A 54 1.85 -3.57 22.50
C GLN A 54 1.22 -2.68 23.59
N SER A 55 0.63 -1.55 23.23
CA SER A 55 -0.06 -0.65 24.16
C SER A 55 -1.43 -1.17 24.62
N GLN A 56 -2.04 -2.07 23.85
CA GLN A 56 -3.33 -2.70 24.15
C GLN A 56 -3.18 -3.97 25.01
N ASP A 57 -1.95 -4.42 25.27
CA ASP A 57 -1.67 -5.60 26.10
C ASP A 57 -1.92 -5.28 27.58
N PRO A 58 -2.84 -6.00 28.27
CA PRO A 58 -3.18 -5.75 29.68
C PRO A 58 -1.98 -6.03 30.60
N GLY A 59 -1.15 -5.01 30.81
CA GLY A 59 0.05 -5.07 31.66
C GLY A 59 1.10 -3.98 31.43
N ARG A 60 1.01 -3.19 30.35
CA ARG A 60 1.92 -2.07 30.08
C ARG A 60 1.25 -0.71 30.30
N PRO A 61 2.00 0.31 30.82
CA PRO A 61 1.48 1.66 30.89
C PRO A 61 1.24 2.20 29.47
N THR A 62 -0.02 2.56 29.22
CA THR A 62 -0.53 3.10 27.96
C THR A 62 0.24 4.36 27.57
N ARG A 63 0.86 4.36 26.39
CA ARG A 63 1.31 5.59 25.73
C ARG A 63 0.79 5.61 24.30
N VAL A 64 -0.52 5.73 24.18
CA VAL A 64 -1.14 6.25 22.96
C VAL A 64 -2.09 7.33 23.44
N GLU A 65 -1.65 8.58 23.37
CA GLU A 65 -2.60 9.67 23.46
C GLU A 65 -3.43 9.65 22.17
N PRO A 66 -4.77 9.53 22.26
CA PRO A 66 -5.63 9.68 21.10
C PRO A 66 -5.36 11.08 20.53
N SER A 67 -4.89 11.15 19.29
CA SER A 67 -4.76 12.45 18.63
C SER A 67 -6.17 13.03 18.51
N HIS A 68 -6.39 14.13 19.23
CA HIS A 68 -7.66 14.82 19.31
C HIS A 68 -8.18 15.21 17.92
N LEU A 69 -9.40 14.75 17.61
CA LEU A 69 -10.37 15.36 16.71
C LEU A 69 -9.77 16.22 15.57
N ALA A 70 -9.49 15.58 14.44
CA ALA A 70 -9.35 16.33 13.18
C ALA A 70 -10.75 16.79 12.70
N PRO A 71 -10.86 17.99 12.09
CA PRO A 71 -12.15 18.57 11.70
C PRO A 71 -12.86 17.74 10.64
N THR A 72 -14.19 17.86 10.60
CA THR A 72 -15.05 17.36 9.54
C THR A 72 -14.68 18.01 8.21
N GLU A 73 -13.73 17.42 7.49
CA GLU A 73 -13.30 17.85 6.16
C GLU A 73 -14.01 17.07 5.03
N PRO A 74 -14.04 17.60 3.80
CA PRO A 74 -14.83 17.07 2.68
C PRO A 74 -14.39 15.63 2.34
N GLY A 75 -15.32 14.68 2.43
CA GLY A 75 -15.01 13.25 2.36
C GLY A 75 -15.82 12.39 3.36
N ALA A 76 -16.60 13.04 4.24
CA ALA A 76 -17.44 12.42 5.27
C ALA A 76 -18.33 11.25 4.78
N ALA A 77 -18.76 11.26 3.51
CA ALA A 77 -19.55 10.17 2.93
C ALA A 77 -18.69 8.93 2.58
N GLY A 78 -17.48 9.14 2.03
CA GLY A 78 -16.54 8.04 1.72
C GLY A 78 -16.02 7.36 2.99
N SER A 79 -15.69 8.16 4.00
CA SER A 79 -15.27 7.65 5.31
C SER A 79 -16.39 6.94 6.08
N ALA A 80 -17.66 7.29 5.85
CA ALA A 80 -18.81 6.55 6.41
C ALA A 80 -18.93 5.15 5.80
N ASN A 81 -18.82 5.02 4.47
CA ASN A 81 -18.87 3.73 3.78
C ASN A 81 -17.72 2.80 4.22
N ILE A 82 -16.52 3.35 4.37
CA ILE A 82 -15.36 2.57 4.83
C ILE A 82 -15.50 2.17 6.29
N ARG A 83 -16.02 3.06 7.14
CA ARG A 83 -16.28 2.71 8.54
C ARG A 83 -17.26 1.55 8.65
N GLU A 84 -18.31 1.55 7.82
CA GLU A 84 -19.26 0.42 7.77
C GLU A 84 -18.57 -0.86 7.28
N LEU A 85 -17.77 -0.78 6.21
CA LEU A 85 -17.02 -1.92 5.69
C LEU A 85 -16.06 -2.50 6.74
N LEU A 86 -15.31 -1.64 7.44
CA LEU A 86 -14.43 -2.04 8.55
C LEU A 86 -15.21 -2.70 9.69
N ALA A 87 -16.40 -2.20 10.04
CA ALA A 87 -17.25 -2.80 11.06
C ALA A 87 -17.72 -4.21 10.66
N ARG A 88 -18.10 -4.41 9.40
CA ARG A 88 -18.45 -5.74 8.86
C ARG A 88 -17.25 -6.68 8.86
N THR A 89 -16.10 -6.21 8.38
CA THR A 89 -14.84 -6.97 8.38
C THR A 89 -14.48 -7.40 9.81
N ARG A 90 -14.52 -6.47 10.76
CA ARG A 90 -14.31 -6.77 12.18
C ARG A 90 -15.29 -7.81 12.71
N GLY A 91 -16.57 -7.66 12.40
CA GLY A 91 -17.62 -8.60 12.82
C GLY A 91 -17.37 -10.02 12.30
N PHE A 92 -17.03 -10.15 11.01
CA PHE A 92 -16.71 -11.43 10.38
C PHE A 92 -15.51 -12.12 11.04
N PHE A 93 -14.38 -11.41 11.19
CA PHE A 93 -13.18 -12.00 11.81
C PHE A 93 -13.35 -12.26 13.31
N ALA A 94 -14.18 -11.49 14.02
CA ALA A 94 -14.52 -11.79 15.42
C ALA A 94 -15.35 -13.07 15.57
N GLN A 95 -16.27 -13.33 14.64
CA GLN A 95 -17.02 -14.59 14.60
C GLN A 95 -16.11 -15.77 14.29
N LEU A 96 -15.19 -15.63 13.33
CA LEU A 96 -14.18 -16.64 13.04
C LEU A 96 -13.29 -16.94 14.26
N LEU A 97 -12.90 -15.90 15.01
CA LEU A 97 -12.11 -16.06 16.23
C LEU A 97 -12.86 -16.83 17.33
N ALA A 98 -14.19 -16.66 17.41
CA ALA A 98 -15.04 -17.34 18.37
C ALA A 98 -15.40 -18.79 17.96
N ALA A 99 -15.13 -19.19 16.72
CA ALA A 99 -15.51 -20.48 16.20
C ALA A 99 -14.62 -21.61 16.79
N PRO A 100 -15.23 -22.73 17.26
CA PRO A 100 -14.49 -23.87 17.79
C PRO A 100 -13.76 -24.59 16.66
N GLY A 101 -12.50 -24.20 16.41
CA GLY A 101 -11.65 -24.75 15.34
C GLY A 101 -10.58 -23.79 14.82
N ALA A 102 -10.67 -22.50 15.14
CA ALA A 102 -9.76 -21.48 14.62
C ALA A 102 -8.38 -21.45 15.31
N THR A 103 -8.03 -22.41 16.18
CA THR A 103 -6.87 -22.32 17.09
C THR A 103 -5.53 -22.07 16.38
N ASN A 104 -5.35 -22.61 15.17
CA ASN A 104 -4.13 -22.40 14.39
C ASN A 104 -4.08 -21.02 13.71
N ASP A 105 -5.22 -20.38 13.51
CA ASP A 105 -5.37 -19.10 12.81
C ASP A 105 -5.64 -17.93 13.77
N HIS A 106 -5.82 -18.18 15.07
CA HIS A 106 -6.12 -17.15 16.08
C HIS A 106 -5.15 -15.96 16.04
N GLY A 107 -3.86 -16.20 15.82
CA GLY A 107 -2.85 -15.14 15.73
C GLY A 107 -3.10 -14.21 14.54
N SER A 108 -3.32 -14.79 13.36
CA SER A 108 -3.60 -14.05 12.12
C SER A 108 -4.95 -13.33 12.17
N ILE A 109 -5.99 -13.99 12.68
CA ILE A 109 -7.32 -13.38 12.86
C ILE A 109 -7.21 -12.20 13.84
N ARG A 110 -6.48 -12.37 14.95
CA ARG A 110 -6.29 -11.29 15.91
C ARG A 110 -5.53 -10.11 15.32
N LEU A 111 -4.48 -10.37 14.52
CA LEU A 111 -3.76 -9.32 13.82
C LEU A 111 -4.70 -8.48 12.94
N ILE A 112 -5.57 -9.12 12.16
CA ILE A 112 -6.53 -8.42 11.28
C ILE A 112 -7.46 -7.54 12.11
N LEU A 113 -7.99 -8.06 13.23
CA LEU A 113 -8.82 -7.28 14.15
C LEU A 113 -8.05 -6.10 14.76
N ASP A 114 -6.80 -6.31 15.17
CA ASP A 114 -5.95 -5.26 15.72
C ASP A 114 -5.67 -4.16 14.67
N VAL A 115 -5.51 -4.50 13.38
CA VAL A 115 -5.35 -3.50 12.29
C VAL A 115 -6.62 -2.68 12.10
N VAL A 116 -7.80 -3.31 12.13
CA VAL A 116 -9.06 -2.57 12.05
C VAL A 116 -9.18 -1.58 13.22
N ASP A 117 -8.90 -2.05 14.43
CA ASP A 117 -8.96 -1.22 15.63
C ASP A 117 -7.90 -0.10 15.58
N TYR A 118 -6.69 -0.37 15.07
CA TYR A 118 -5.67 0.64 14.82
C TYR A 118 -6.20 1.76 13.93
N ILE A 119 -6.68 1.44 12.72
CA ILE A 119 -7.16 2.42 11.74
C ILE A 119 -8.29 3.28 12.31
N ILE A 120 -9.22 2.67 13.04
CA ILE A 120 -10.35 3.38 13.65
C ILE A 120 -9.88 4.31 14.77
N LEU A 121 -8.99 3.84 15.65
CA LEU A 121 -8.59 4.57 16.85
C LEU A 121 -7.53 5.64 16.59
N THR A 122 -6.74 5.51 15.53
CA THR A 122 -5.74 6.52 15.12
C THR A 122 -6.28 7.53 14.13
N GLY A 123 -7.50 7.32 13.59
CA GLY A 123 -8.14 8.26 12.67
C GLY A 123 -7.70 8.14 11.21
N GLU A 124 -7.10 7.01 10.82
CA GLU A 124 -6.53 6.78 9.48
C GLU A 124 -7.59 6.48 8.39
N LEU A 125 -8.88 6.70 8.70
CA LEU A 125 -9.99 6.36 7.79
C LEU A 125 -9.93 7.10 6.45
N VAL A 126 -9.53 8.38 6.46
CA VAL A 126 -9.42 9.18 5.22
C VAL A 126 -8.23 8.71 4.38
N THR A 127 -7.09 8.45 5.01
CA THR A 127 -5.90 7.91 4.36
C THR A 127 -6.18 6.53 3.74
N LEU A 128 -6.91 5.68 4.46
CA LEU A 128 -7.34 4.37 3.95
C LEU A 128 -8.28 4.51 2.74
N ASP A 129 -9.24 5.44 2.79
CA ASP A 129 -10.16 5.70 1.67
C ASP A 129 -9.43 6.09 0.40
N GLU A 130 -8.50 7.04 0.51
CA GLU A 130 -7.67 7.43 -0.62
C GLU A 130 -6.83 6.25 -1.13
N TYR A 131 -6.22 5.48 -0.24
CA TYR A 131 -5.45 4.30 -0.60
C TYR A 131 -6.29 3.27 -1.37
N MET A 132 -7.48 2.92 -0.87
CA MET A 132 -8.37 1.96 -1.52
C MET A 132 -8.82 2.44 -2.91
N ARG A 133 -9.22 3.72 -3.04
CA ARG A 133 -9.59 4.28 -4.36
C ARG A 133 -8.43 4.27 -5.34
N ARG A 134 -7.21 4.51 -4.86
CA ARG A 134 -6.01 4.44 -5.70
C ARG A 134 -5.75 3.03 -6.19
N LEU A 135 -5.90 2.01 -5.33
CA LEU A 135 -5.79 0.61 -5.72
C LEU A 135 -6.86 0.22 -6.75
N GLU A 136 -8.12 0.60 -6.53
CA GLU A 136 -9.23 0.34 -7.48
C GLU A 136 -8.98 1.00 -8.84
N ALA A 137 -8.38 2.19 -8.86
CA ALA A 137 -7.97 2.86 -10.10
C ALA A 137 -6.72 2.23 -10.76
N GLY A 138 -6.13 1.21 -10.13
CA GLY A 138 -4.85 0.59 -10.48
C GLY A 138 -3.69 1.59 -10.43
N SER A 139 -3.72 2.56 -9.54
CA SER A 139 -2.65 3.58 -9.47
C SER A 139 -1.30 2.92 -9.20
N PRO A 140 -0.18 3.56 -9.62
CA PRO A 140 1.15 3.08 -9.28
C PRO A 140 1.38 2.94 -7.78
N PRO A 141 2.38 2.15 -7.35
CA PRO A 141 2.67 1.93 -5.94
C PRO A 141 2.76 3.26 -5.17
N PRO A 142 2.11 3.37 -4.00
CA PRO A 142 2.07 4.62 -3.28
C PRO A 142 3.45 5.01 -2.77
N VAL A 143 3.72 6.31 -2.74
CA VAL A 143 4.95 6.89 -2.21
C VAL A 143 4.58 7.82 -1.08
N ILE A 144 5.39 7.95 -0.04
CA ILE A 144 5.08 8.80 1.14
C ILE A 144 5.83 10.13 1.13
N ALA A 145 6.86 10.26 0.31
CA ALA A 145 7.63 11.49 0.14
C ALA A 145 8.32 11.52 -1.23
N ALA A 146 8.69 12.72 -1.67
CA ALA A 146 9.47 12.94 -2.88
C ALA A 146 10.62 13.91 -2.61
N PHE A 147 11.78 13.66 -3.22
CA PHE A 147 13.00 14.41 -3.03
C PHE A 147 13.71 14.64 -4.36
N ASP A 148 14.48 15.72 -4.44
CA ASP A 148 15.30 15.98 -5.63
C ASP A 148 16.67 15.29 -5.57
N SER A 149 17.08 14.78 -4.39
CA SER A 149 18.40 14.12 -4.25
C SER A 149 18.44 13.05 -3.15
N GLN A 150 19.38 12.10 -3.30
CA GLN A 150 19.67 11.06 -2.32
C GLN A 150 20.03 11.62 -0.94
N ARG A 151 20.79 12.72 -0.90
CA ARG A 151 21.17 13.37 0.35
C ARG A 151 19.95 13.93 1.08
N ALA A 152 19.05 14.62 0.36
CA ALA A 152 17.84 15.17 0.96
C ALA A 152 16.93 14.07 1.54
N ALA A 153 16.78 12.95 0.83
CA ALA A 153 16.03 11.80 1.31
C ALA A 153 16.67 11.16 2.56
N ALA A 154 18.00 10.98 2.56
CA ALA A 154 18.73 10.45 3.70
C ALA A 154 18.62 11.36 4.94
N ASP A 155 18.79 12.67 4.77
CA ASP A 155 18.67 13.66 5.85
C ASP A 155 17.24 13.75 6.40
N TRP A 156 16.23 13.51 5.56
CA TRP A 156 14.84 13.41 5.99
C TRP A 156 14.62 12.15 6.85
N LEU A 157 15.07 11.00 6.37
CA LEU A 157 14.89 9.73 7.09
C LEU A 157 15.62 9.73 8.43
N GLU A 158 16.80 10.35 8.51
CA GLU A 158 17.59 10.45 9.73
C GLU A 158 16.93 11.34 10.80
N ARG A 159 16.22 12.39 10.37
CA ARG A 159 15.52 13.32 11.27
C ARG A 159 14.11 12.86 11.64
N ALA A 160 13.58 11.83 10.99
CA ALA A 160 12.25 11.33 11.28
C ALA A 160 12.21 10.74 12.71
N PRO A 161 11.35 11.27 13.62
CA PRO A 161 11.20 10.71 14.96
C PRO A 161 10.57 9.32 14.94
N GLU A 162 9.67 9.09 13.98
CA GLU A 162 9.04 7.81 13.67
C GLU A 162 9.35 7.46 12.21
N PRO A 163 10.53 6.86 11.91
CA PRO A 163 10.89 6.53 10.54
C PRO A 163 9.98 5.44 9.96
N PRO A 164 9.60 5.53 8.68
CA PRO A 164 8.83 4.47 8.01
C PRO A 164 9.66 3.19 7.92
N SER A 165 9.02 2.03 8.14
CA SER A 165 9.75 0.76 8.11
C SER A 165 10.17 0.37 6.69
N ARG A 166 9.26 0.43 5.71
CA ARG A 166 9.49 -0.02 4.31
C ARG A 166 8.63 0.72 3.28
N ALA A 167 8.49 2.03 3.41
CA ALA A 167 7.67 2.83 2.49
C ALA A 167 8.46 3.26 1.25
N PHE A 168 7.77 3.47 0.13
CA PHE A 168 8.39 4.04 -1.06
C PHE A 168 8.49 5.57 -0.97
N VAL A 169 9.56 6.10 -1.54
CA VAL A 169 9.79 7.53 -1.76
C VAL A 169 10.27 7.74 -3.19
N LEU A 170 10.11 8.94 -3.73
CA LEU A 170 10.66 9.31 -5.02
C LEU A 170 11.95 10.10 -4.84
N ILE A 171 12.95 9.82 -5.67
CA ILE A 171 14.17 10.63 -5.79
C ILE A 171 14.41 10.89 -7.26
N GLY A 172 14.27 12.14 -7.69
CA GLY A 172 14.32 12.48 -9.11
C GLY A 172 13.36 11.62 -9.94
N ASP A 173 12.12 11.49 -9.46
CA ASP A 173 11.05 10.67 -10.02
C ASP A 173 11.24 9.14 -9.99
N GLN A 174 12.41 8.65 -9.55
CA GLN A 174 12.67 7.22 -9.41
C GLN A 174 12.25 6.67 -8.05
N TYR A 175 11.71 5.46 -8.04
CA TYR A 175 11.31 4.77 -6.82
C TYR A 175 12.52 4.32 -6.00
N HIS A 176 12.45 4.66 -4.71
CA HIS A 176 13.38 4.22 -3.69
C HIS A 176 12.58 3.69 -2.51
N GLN A 177 13.13 2.74 -1.78
CA GLN A 177 12.57 2.28 -0.51
C GLN A 177 13.30 2.97 0.64
N ALA A 178 12.53 3.65 1.50
CA ALA A 178 12.99 4.09 2.80
C ALA A 178 12.83 2.93 3.79
N VAL A 179 13.96 2.46 4.30
CA VAL A 179 14.03 1.31 5.21
C VAL A 179 14.46 1.78 6.59
N TYR A 180 13.71 1.37 7.60
CA TYR A 180 14.09 1.47 9.00
C TYR A 180 14.04 0.09 9.66
N LEU A 181 15.14 -0.31 10.28
CA LEU A 181 15.25 -1.51 11.10
C LEU A 181 15.45 -1.08 12.55
N ARG A 182 14.37 -1.14 13.34
CA ARG A 182 14.31 -0.61 14.71
C ARG A 182 15.34 -1.25 15.64
N ASP A 183 15.50 -2.57 15.58
CA ASP A 183 16.34 -3.35 16.51
C ASP A 183 17.82 -2.94 16.50
N ILE A 184 18.31 -2.51 15.33
CA ILE A 184 19.69 -2.05 15.13
C ILE A 184 19.78 -0.56 14.84
N ASN A 185 18.65 0.16 14.96
CA ASN A 185 18.48 1.56 14.59
C ASN A 185 19.10 1.90 13.23
N HIS A 186 18.95 1.03 12.25
CA HIS A 186 19.53 1.21 10.92
C HIS A 186 18.51 1.86 9.98
N ARG A 187 18.94 2.93 9.31
CA ARG A 187 18.14 3.69 8.36
C ARG A 187 18.85 3.73 7.03
N LYS A 188 18.13 3.48 5.95
CA LYS A 188 18.69 3.53 4.60
C LYS A 188 17.62 3.87 3.59
N VAL A 189 18.01 4.66 2.59
CA VAL A 189 17.23 4.88 1.38
C VAL A 189 17.96 4.18 0.24
N MET A 190 17.28 3.29 -0.46
CA MET A 190 17.88 2.51 -1.55
C MET A 190 16.97 2.45 -2.77
N PRO A 191 17.54 2.42 -4.00
CA PRO A 191 16.75 2.24 -5.21
C PRO A 191 15.90 0.98 -5.12
N TRP A 192 14.66 1.06 -5.61
CA TRP A 192 13.76 -0.09 -5.66
C TRP A 192 12.94 -0.07 -6.95
N PRO A 193 12.94 -1.17 -7.74
CA PRO A 193 12.37 -1.17 -9.08
C PRO A 193 10.83 -1.35 -9.08
N ALA A 194 10.12 -0.59 -8.24
CA ALA A 194 8.66 -0.71 -8.09
C ALA A 194 7.90 -0.30 -9.35
N MET A 195 8.38 0.72 -10.06
CA MET A 195 7.71 1.18 -11.28
C MET A 195 7.93 0.19 -12.43
N GLU A 196 9.11 -0.40 -12.52
CA GLU A 196 9.50 -1.39 -13.51
C GLU A 196 8.58 -2.61 -13.44
N TYR A 197 8.41 -3.20 -12.24
CA TYR A 197 7.46 -4.30 -12.03
C TYR A 197 6.03 -3.90 -12.34
N TYR A 198 5.61 -2.72 -11.90
CA TYR A 198 4.25 -2.23 -12.13
C TYR A 198 3.96 -1.97 -13.62
N LEU A 199 4.91 -1.44 -14.39
CA LEU A 199 4.76 -1.27 -15.84
C LEU A 199 4.66 -2.61 -16.55
N ALA A 200 5.48 -3.59 -16.14
CA ALA A 200 5.43 -4.94 -16.70
C ALA A 200 4.07 -5.61 -16.47
N GLU A 201 3.54 -5.53 -15.25
CA GLU A 201 2.20 -6.01 -14.91
C GLU A 201 1.13 -5.31 -15.76
N LEU A 202 1.19 -3.98 -15.83
CA LEU A 202 0.18 -3.17 -16.49
C LEU A 202 0.00 -3.51 -17.98
N VAL A 203 1.09 -3.84 -18.68
CA VAL A 203 1.04 -4.17 -20.11
C VAL A 203 0.75 -5.65 -20.40
N GLN A 204 0.82 -6.52 -19.40
CA GLN A 204 0.35 -7.91 -19.52
C GLN A 204 -1.18 -7.94 -19.63
N ASP A 205 -1.87 -7.10 -18.86
CA ASP A 205 -3.33 -7.09 -18.79
C ASP A 205 -3.97 -6.33 -19.96
N VAL A 206 -3.44 -5.16 -20.31
CA VAL A 206 -4.06 -4.25 -21.28
C VAL A 206 -3.00 -3.56 -22.13
N ALA A 207 -3.17 -3.63 -23.46
CA ALA A 207 -2.32 -2.92 -24.40
C ALA A 207 -2.39 -1.39 -24.17
N PRO A 208 -1.24 -0.68 -24.12
CA PRO A 208 -1.21 0.77 -23.93
C PRO A 208 -1.98 1.53 -25.01
N ILE A 209 -2.82 2.49 -24.60
CA ILE A 209 -3.53 3.42 -25.49
C ILE A 209 -3.15 4.84 -25.11
N ALA A 210 -2.38 5.51 -25.96
CA ALA A 210 -1.91 6.86 -25.70
C ALA A 210 -3.06 7.88 -25.80
N VAL A 211 -3.23 8.69 -24.76
CA VAL A 211 -4.21 9.79 -24.74
C VAL A 211 -3.66 11.06 -25.42
N ALA A 212 -2.35 11.16 -25.56
CA ALA A 212 -1.65 12.27 -26.20
C ALA A 212 -0.31 11.81 -26.78
N SER A 213 0.22 12.55 -27.75
CA SER A 213 1.53 12.28 -28.36
C SER A 213 2.35 13.56 -28.48
N PHE A 214 3.64 13.45 -28.17
CA PHE A 214 4.61 14.54 -28.09
C PHE A 214 5.89 14.16 -28.82
N VAL A 215 6.58 15.17 -29.37
CA VAL A 215 7.87 14.98 -30.04
C VAL A 215 9.06 15.02 -29.07
N SER A 216 8.87 15.51 -27.84
CA SER A 216 9.91 15.59 -26.81
C SER A 216 9.35 15.45 -25.39
N SER A 217 10.21 15.03 -24.46
CA SER A 217 9.86 14.91 -23.03
C SER A 217 9.49 16.25 -22.41
N GLU A 218 10.16 17.34 -22.78
CA GLU A 218 9.88 18.70 -22.29
C GLU A 218 8.44 19.16 -22.60
N MET A 219 7.93 18.81 -23.79
CA MET A 219 6.55 19.10 -24.18
C MET A 219 5.55 18.27 -23.37
N ALA A 220 5.84 16.98 -23.18
CA ALA A 220 4.99 16.08 -22.40
C ALA A 220 4.96 16.50 -20.91
N GLU A 221 6.09 16.92 -20.34
CA GLU A 221 6.17 17.44 -18.99
C GLU A 221 5.37 18.72 -18.81
N SER A 222 5.49 19.66 -19.75
CA SER A 222 4.71 20.91 -19.73
C SER A 222 3.22 20.60 -19.78
N TRP A 223 2.80 19.72 -20.71
CA TRP A 223 1.42 19.24 -20.79
C TRP A 223 0.95 18.61 -19.48
N LEU A 224 1.76 17.75 -18.86
CA LEU A 224 1.41 17.07 -17.62
C LEU A 224 1.30 18.07 -16.46
N LYS A 225 2.14 19.12 -16.42
CA LYS A 225 2.09 20.19 -15.41
C LYS A 225 0.88 21.11 -15.56
N GLU A 226 0.41 21.34 -16.79
CA GLU A 226 -0.75 22.21 -17.08
C GLU A 226 -2.10 21.56 -16.74
N GLN A 227 -2.15 20.23 -16.56
CA GLN A 227 -3.37 19.53 -16.16
C GLN A 227 -3.90 20.05 -14.82
N THR A 228 -5.15 20.53 -14.81
CA THR A 228 -5.84 20.99 -13.60
C THR A 228 -6.29 19.79 -12.75
N GLU A 229 -6.78 18.73 -13.40
CA GLU A 229 -7.18 17.46 -12.80
C GLU A 229 -6.46 16.32 -13.52
N PRO A 230 -5.15 16.11 -13.26
CA PRO A 230 -4.40 15.05 -13.92
C PRO A 230 -4.98 13.68 -13.53
N PRO A 231 -5.13 12.75 -14.49
CA PRO A 231 -5.49 11.37 -14.16
C PRO A 231 -4.42 10.75 -13.27
N ASN A 232 -4.82 9.81 -12.41
CA ASN A 232 -3.87 9.06 -11.57
C ASN A 232 -2.75 8.41 -12.40
N ARG A 233 -3.13 7.91 -13.58
CA ARG A 233 -2.24 7.39 -14.61
C ARG A 233 -2.86 7.57 -16.01
N ALA A 234 -2.03 7.84 -17.01
CA ALA A 234 -2.42 7.81 -18.41
C ALA A 234 -1.22 7.47 -19.29
N TRP A 235 -1.44 6.67 -20.34
CA TRP A 235 -0.42 6.45 -21.36
C TRP A 235 -0.32 7.67 -22.27
N VAL A 236 0.90 8.08 -22.57
CA VAL A 236 1.22 9.08 -23.60
C VAL A 236 2.33 8.52 -24.49
N MET A 237 2.50 9.11 -25.67
CA MET A 237 3.57 8.72 -26.58
C MET A 237 4.56 9.85 -26.73
N ILE A 238 5.85 9.62 -26.45
CA ILE A 238 6.90 10.62 -26.52
C ILE A 238 7.96 10.10 -27.49
N ALA A 239 8.19 10.84 -28.58
CA ALA A 239 9.17 10.48 -29.61
C ALA A 239 9.04 9.03 -30.13
N GLY A 240 7.81 8.49 -30.17
CA GLY A 240 7.52 7.14 -30.65
C GLY A 240 7.55 6.05 -29.57
N GLU A 241 7.84 6.38 -28.32
CA GLU A 241 7.84 5.45 -27.18
C GLU A 241 6.66 5.74 -26.23
N PHE A 242 5.99 4.68 -25.76
CA PHE A 242 4.98 4.81 -24.71
C PHE A 242 5.62 5.22 -23.38
N HIS A 243 5.01 6.21 -22.73
CA HIS A 243 5.35 6.64 -21.39
C HIS A 243 4.09 6.64 -20.53
N LEU A 244 4.21 6.21 -19.28
CA LEU A 244 3.16 6.34 -18.29
C LEU A 244 3.29 7.70 -17.61
N ALA A 245 2.34 8.59 -17.85
CA ALA A 245 2.16 9.81 -17.08
C ALA A 245 1.44 9.48 -15.78
N VAL A 246 2.04 9.84 -14.65
CA VAL A 246 1.55 9.50 -13.31
C VAL A 246 1.41 10.75 -12.45
N ASN A 247 0.32 10.82 -11.70
CA ASN A 247 0.11 11.82 -10.66
C ASN A 247 0.21 11.18 -9.26
N HIS A 248 1.27 11.51 -8.53
CA HIS A 248 1.43 11.19 -7.12
C HIS A 248 0.89 12.35 -6.27
N ALA A 249 -0.44 12.46 -6.23
CA ALA A 249 -1.14 13.61 -5.63
C ALA A 249 -0.71 13.90 -4.18
N ASN A 250 -0.53 12.84 -3.38
CA ASN A 250 -0.21 12.92 -1.97
C ASN A 250 1.19 13.52 -1.67
N VAL A 251 2.11 13.48 -2.64
CA VAL A 251 3.43 14.14 -2.58
C VAL A 251 3.56 15.27 -3.60
N GLN A 252 2.45 15.67 -4.23
CA GLN A 252 2.37 16.73 -5.24
C GLN A 252 3.41 16.55 -6.37
N ARG A 253 3.67 15.30 -6.77
CA ARG A 253 4.67 14.98 -7.79
C ARG A 253 3.99 14.41 -9.03
N ARG A 254 4.43 14.85 -10.21
CA ARG A 254 4.01 14.32 -11.50
C ARG A 254 5.25 13.81 -12.23
N ALA A 255 5.15 12.61 -12.80
CA ALA A 255 6.28 11.93 -13.40
C ALA A 255 5.89 11.23 -14.71
N LEU A 256 6.86 11.03 -15.60
CA LEU A 256 6.74 10.30 -16.85
C LEU A 256 7.70 9.11 -16.80
N TYR A 257 7.17 7.91 -16.99
CA TYR A 257 7.96 6.69 -16.94
C TYR A 257 7.97 6.00 -18.31
N PRO A 258 9.13 5.87 -18.98
CA PRO A 258 9.21 5.15 -20.25
C PRO A 258 8.82 3.68 -20.08
N LEU A 259 8.07 3.14 -21.04
CA LEU A 259 7.69 1.72 -21.01
C LEU A 259 8.91 0.80 -21.08
N SER A 260 10.02 1.24 -21.67
CA SER A 260 11.27 0.46 -21.70
C SER A 260 11.82 0.13 -20.30
N MET A 261 11.37 0.81 -19.25
CA MET A 261 11.71 0.45 -17.86
C MET A 261 11.22 -0.96 -17.49
N ALA A 262 10.19 -1.47 -18.15
CA ALA A 262 9.67 -2.83 -17.92
C ALA A 262 10.56 -3.92 -18.54
N ASP A 263 11.53 -3.57 -19.39
CA ASP A 263 12.36 -4.55 -20.10
C ASP A 263 13.19 -5.39 -19.10
N GLY A 264 13.00 -6.70 -19.14
CA GLY A 264 13.68 -7.64 -18.24
C GLY A 264 12.99 -7.86 -16.89
N TYR A 265 11.85 -7.21 -16.66
CA TYR A 265 11.00 -7.44 -15.49
C TYR A 265 9.80 -8.29 -15.91
N THR A 266 9.92 -9.61 -15.84
CA THR A 266 8.79 -10.53 -16.06
C THR A 266 8.25 -11.03 -14.72
N ILE A 267 6.94 -10.94 -14.52
CA ILE A 267 6.29 -11.66 -13.41
C ILE A 267 6.25 -13.14 -13.83
N ASN A 268 7.01 -13.99 -13.14
CA ASN A 268 6.94 -15.43 -13.34
C ASN A 268 5.64 -15.94 -12.71
N ASP A 269 4.66 -16.32 -13.54
CA ASP A 269 3.41 -16.96 -13.11
C ASP A 269 3.57 -18.43 -12.67
N GLU A 270 4.79 -18.97 -12.70
CA GLU A 270 5.04 -20.35 -12.27
C GLU A 270 5.00 -20.46 -10.74
N VAL A 271 3.80 -20.60 -10.20
CA VAL A 271 3.60 -21.31 -8.93
C VAL A 271 4.03 -22.76 -9.20
N GLU A 272 5.26 -23.13 -8.82
CA GLU A 272 5.70 -24.52 -8.86
C GLU A 272 4.64 -25.39 -8.15
N PRO A 273 4.05 -26.40 -8.84
CA PRO A 273 3.13 -27.31 -8.17
C PRO A 273 3.89 -28.06 -7.08
N GLU A 274 3.32 -28.10 -5.86
CA GLU A 274 3.89 -28.83 -4.73
C GLU A 274 4.31 -30.24 -5.18
N PRO A 275 5.56 -30.67 -4.92
CA PRO A 275 5.97 -32.02 -5.25
C PRO A 275 5.11 -33.00 -4.46
N SER A 276 4.45 -33.88 -5.22
CA SER A 276 3.61 -34.97 -4.70
C SER A 276 4.38 -35.72 -3.61
N ARG A 277 3.87 -35.73 -2.38
CA ARG A 277 4.47 -36.52 -1.30
C ARG A 277 4.40 -38.01 -1.67
N PRO A 278 5.52 -38.75 -1.63
CA PRO A 278 5.47 -40.20 -1.84
C PRO A 278 4.73 -40.86 -0.66
N GLY A 279 3.80 -41.76 -1.02
CA GLY A 279 3.01 -42.57 -0.08
C GLY A 279 3.75 -43.79 0.46
#